data_AF-A0A6M4FQR6-F1
#
_entry.id   AF-A0A6M4FQR6-F1
#
_cell.length_a   1.000
_cell.length_b   1.000
_cell.length_c   1.000
_cell.angle_alpha   90.00
_cell.angle_beta   90.00
_cell.angle_gamma   90.00
#
_symmetry.space_group_name_H-M   'P 1'
#
loop_
_entity.id
_entity.type
_entity.pdbx_description
1 polymer ?
#
loop_
_entity_poly.entity_id
_entity_poly.type
_entity_poly.pdbx_seq_one_letter_code
_entity_poly.pdbx_strand_id
1 'polypeptide(L)'
;MTIRFIAASRLPTPWATFTMHGFEDEATGKDHIALTLGDVADGEPVLGRVHSECLTGDALFSMRCDCGYQLQEALKRIADEGRGVLLYLRQEGRGIGLLNKIRAYHLQDQGADTVEANEQLGFGADLRRYDLCVPMLEHLGIASLRLMTNNPRKVEALTSAGVHIAERVPLTTGLNPHNEQYLSTKAGKLGHMMALGDFTQASDVDIERKG
;
A
#
# COMPACT_ATOMS: atom_id res chain seq x y z
N MET A 1 2.80 20.85 6.96
CA MET A 1 1.56 20.38 6.32
C MET A 1 0.70 19.77 7.42
N THR A 2 -0.59 20.09 7.46
CA THR A 2 -1.42 19.73 8.60
C THR A 2 -2.33 18.57 8.22
N ILE A 3 -2.04 17.39 8.75
CA ILE A 3 -3.02 16.31 8.86
C ILE A 3 -3.75 16.51 10.18
N ARG A 4 -5.08 16.49 10.14
CA ARG A 4 -5.93 16.63 11.31
C ARG A 4 -6.64 15.32 11.63
N PHE A 5 -6.53 14.84 12.86
CA PHE A 5 -7.35 13.73 13.33
C PHE A 5 -8.82 14.17 13.46
N ILE A 6 -9.74 13.33 12.99
CA ILE A 6 -11.17 13.61 12.97
C ILE A 6 -11.90 12.77 14.03
N ALA A 7 -11.77 11.45 13.98
CA ALA A 7 -12.46 10.52 14.86
C ALA A 7 -11.84 9.12 14.80
N ALA A 8 -12.14 8.30 15.80
CA ALA A 8 -11.80 6.89 15.82
C ALA A 8 -13.04 6.02 16.07
N SER A 9 -13.07 4.81 15.50
CA SER A 9 -14.17 3.85 15.68
C SER A 9 -13.66 2.41 15.62
N ARG A 10 -14.45 1.47 16.14
CA ARG A 10 -14.15 0.03 16.02
C ARG A 10 -14.53 -0.44 14.62
N LEU A 11 -13.63 -1.18 13.98
CA LEU A 11 -13.83 -1.84 12.69
C LEU A 11 -13.66 -3.35 12.86
N PRO A 12 -14.76 -4.10 13.08
CA PRO A 12 -14.74 -5.56 13.04
C PRO A 12 -14.39 -6.05 11.63
N THR A 13 -13.39 -6.91 11.52
CA THR A 13 -12.98 -7.58 10.28
C THR A 13 -12.94 -9.09 10.50
N PRO A 14 -12.80 -9.91 9.44
CA PRO A 14 -12.65 -11.36 9.61
C PRO A 14 -11.44 -11.81 10.44
N TRP A 15 -10.42 -10.95 10.62
CA TRP A 15 -9.17 -11.31 11.31
C TRP A 15 -9.08 -10.75 12.72
N ALA A 16 -9.54 -9.52 12.93
CA ALA A 16 -9.56 -8.86 14.24
C ALA A 16 -10.56 -7.70 14.25
N THR A 17 -10.86 -7.16 15.43
CA THR A 17 -11.49 -5.84 15.54
C THR A 17 -10.42 -4.77 15.69
N PHE A 18 -10.20 -4.01 14.62
CA PHE A 18 -9.25 -2.90 14.61
C PHE A 18 -9.88 -1.62 15.18
N THR A 19 -9.04 -0.68 15.60
CA THR A 19 -9.45 0.72 15.76
C THR A 19 -9.10 1.46 14.47
N MET A 20 -10.12 1.99 13.79
CA MET A 20 -10.00 2.81 12.61
C MET A 20 -9.97 4.29 13.01
N HIS A 21 -8.88 4.97 12.69
CA HIS A 21 -8.65 6.39 12.92
C HIS A 21 -8.78 7.14 11.60
N GLY A 22 -9.64 8.14 11.55
CA GLY A 22 -9.83 9.02 10.40
C GLY A 22 -8.99 10.30 10.53
N PHE A 23 -8.32 10.65 9.44
CA PHE A 23 -7.49 11.83 9.30
C PHE A 23 -7.91 12.61 8.06
N GLU A 24 -7.77 13.93 8.08
CA GLU A 24 -8.04 14.80 6.93
C GLU A 24 -6.78 15.64 6.63
N ASP A 25 -6.35 15.67 5.38
CA ASP A 25 -5.33 16.59 4.88
C ASP A 25 -5.98 17.96 4.65
N GLU A 26 -5.69 18.93 5.52
CA GLU A 26 -6.30 20.27 5.45
C GLU A 26 -5.99 21.00 4.13
N ALA A 27 -4.87 20.67 3.48
CA ALA A 27 -4.50 21.32 2.23
C ALA A 27 -5.32 20.82 1.03
N THR A 28 -5.78 19.56 1.08
CA THR A 28 -6.44 18.91 -0.06
C THR A 28 -7.89 18.50 0.22
N GLY A 29 -8.32 18.52 1.49
CA GLY A 29 -9.59 17.99 1.95
C GLY A 29 -9.70 16.47 1.83
N LYS A 30 -8.60 15.76 1.54
CA LYS A 30 -8.60 14.31 1.40
C LYS A 30 -8.55 13.64 2.76
N ASP A 31 -9.40 12.63 2.93
CA ASP A 31 -9.31 11.73 4.08
C ASP A 31 -8.22 10.67 3.89
N HIS A 32 -7.66 10.23 5.01
CA HIS A 32 -6.73 9.13 5.16
C HIS A 32 -7.14 8.34 6.40
N ILE A 33 -6.83 7.05 6.45
CA ILE A 33 -7.13 6.25 7.65
C ILE A 33 -5.91 5.51 8.17
N ALA A 34 -5.91 5.24 9.47
CA ALA A 34 -5.03 4.27 10.09
C ALA A 34 -5.88 3.17 10.76
N LEU A 35 -5.49 1.92 10.58
CA LEU A 35 -6.06 0.78 11.30
C LEU A 35 -5.03 0.29 12.30
N THR A 36 -5.36 0.34 13.59
CA THR A 36 -4.48 -0.11 14.67
C THR A 36 -5.06 -1.32 15.37
N LEU A 37 -4.18 -2.18 15.89
CA LEU A 37 -4.51 -3.30 16.75
C LEU A 37 -3.49 -3.35 17.89
N GLY A 38 -3.93 -3.70 19.10
CA GLY A 38 -3.08 -3.74 20.29
C GLY A 38 -2.67 -2.36 20.81
N ASP A 39 -1.76 -2.34 21.78
CA ASP A 39 -1.12 -1.12 22.27
C ASP A 39 0.07 -0.76 21.37
N VAL A 40 -0.06 0.30 20.58
CA VAL A 40 0.96 0.73 19.60
C VAL A 40 1.85 1.87 20.13
N ALA A 41 1.63 2.32 21.37
CA ALA A 41 2.28 3.51 21.95
C ALA A 41 3.25 3.17 23.11
N ASP A 42 3.63 1.90 23.25
CA ASP A 42 4.54 1.39 24.29
C ASP A 42 6.03 1.72 24.06
N GLY A 43 6.37 2.35 22.92
CA GLY A 43 7.72 2.74 22.54
C GLY A 43 8.49 1.70 21.73
N GLU A 44 8.03 0.45 21.65
CA GLU A 44 8.67 -0.62 20.88
C GLU A 44 8.29 -0.53 19.39
N PRO A 45 9.17 -0.96 18.45
CA PRO A 45 8.87 -0.96 17.03
C PRO A 45 7.55 -1.67 16.68
N VAL A 46 6.69 -1.00 15.91
CA VAL A 46 5.35 -1.48 15.56
C VAL A 46 5.36 -2.18 14.19
N LEU A 47 4.77 -3.37 14.07
CA LEU A 47 4.53 -3.98 12.76
C LEU A 47 3.63 -3.09 11.93
N GLY A 48 4.15 -2.58 10.81
CA GLY A 48 3.54 -1.48 10.07
C GLY A 48 3.39 -1.75 8.58
N ARG A 49 2.24 -1.39 8.00
CA ARG A 49 2.06 -1.30 6.54
C ARG A 49 1.63 0.10 6.16
N VAL A 50 2.40 0.76 5.31
CA VAL A 50 1.92 1.92 4.56
C VAL A 50 1.32 1.41 3.26
N HIS A 51 0.03 1.62 3.02
CA HIS A 51 -0.67 1.18 1.82
C HIS A 51 -1.12 2.40 1.01
N SER A 52 -0.80 2.44 -0.29
CA SER A 52 -1.34 3.45 -1.18
C SER A 52 -2.62 2.88 -1.79
N GLU A 53 -3.72 3.62 -1.70
CA GLU A 53 -5.03 3.27 -2.26
C GLU A 53 -4.92 2.75 -3.70
N CYS A 54 -5.63 1.66 -3.95
CA CYS A 54 -5.76 1.06 -5.27
C CYS A 54 -7.17 0.45 -5.39
N LEU A 55 -8.17 1.26 -5.76
CA LEU A 55 -9.58 0.85 -5.82
C LEU A 55 -9.78 -0.48 -6.58
N THR A 56 -9.12 -0.60 -7.73
CA THR A 56 -9.22 -1.79 -8.59
C THR A 56 -8.77 -3.06 -7.87
N GLY A 57 -7.68 -3.00 -7.11
CA GLY A 57 -7.15 -4.15 -6.38
C GLY A 57 -7.84 -4.36 -5.03
N ASP A 58 -8.03 -3.27 -4.29
CA ASP A 58 -8.49 -3.28 -2.90
C ASP A 58 -9.98 -3.63 -2.77
N ALA A 59 -10.81 -3.26 -3.76
CA ALA A 59 -12.26 -3.42 -3.68
C ALA A 59 -12.90 -4.11 -4.89
N LEU A 60 -12.28 -4.02 -6.08
CA LEU A 60 -12.86 -4.56 -7.33
C LEU A 60 -12.19 -5.86 -7.79
N PHE A 61 -11.44 -6.52 -6.90
CA PHE A 61 -10.86 -7.85 -7.12
C PHE A 61 -9.98 -7.96 -8.38
N SER A 62 -9.35 -6.85 -8.80
CA SER A 62 -8.51 -6.84 -10.00
C SER A 62 -7.32 -7.77 -9.85
N MET A 63 -7.18 -8.69 -10.79
CA MET A 63 -6.03 -9.58 -10.90
C MET A 63 -4.83 -8.92 -11.59
N ARG A 64 -4.96 -7.72 -12.16
CA ARG A 64 -3.88 -6.99 -12.87
C ARG A 64 -2.78 -6.47 -11.94
N CYS A 65 -3.04 -6.40 -10.64
CA CYS A 65 -2.07 -5.93 -9.64
C CYS A 65 -2.12 -6.81 -8.38
N ASP A 66 -1.17 -6.60 -7.48
CA ASP A 66 -1.04 -7.30 -6.20
C ASP A 66 -1.61 -6.51 -5.00
N CYS A 67 -2.21 -5.34 -5.23
CA CYS A 67 -2.59 -4.42 -4.16
C CYS A 67 -3.62 -5.00 -3.18
N GLY A 68 -4.67 -5.64 -3.69
CA GLY A 68 -5.68 -6.27 -2.84
C GLY A 68 -5.11 -7.39 -1.97
N TYR A 69 -4.28 -8.26 -2.58
CA TYR A 69 -3.59 -9.32 -1.86
C TYR A 69 -2.65 -8.76 -0.76
N GLN A 70 -1.91 -7.69 -1.06
CA GLN A 70 -1.03 -7.04 -0.09
C GLN A 70 -1.80 -6.37 1.06
N LEU A 71 -2.95 -5.76 0.78
CA LEU A 71 -3.81 -5.16 1.81
C LEU A 71 -4.32 -6.26 2.75
N GLN A 72 -4.87 -7.34 2.19
CA GLN A 72 -5.40 -8.46 2.94
C GLN A 72 -4.32 -9.13 3.80
N GLU A 73 -3.16 -9.42 3.22
CA GLU A 73 -2.05 -10.07 3.92
C GLU A 73 -1.47 -9.19 5.04
N ALA A 74 -1.36 -7.88 4.81
CA ALA A 74 -0.92 -6.96 5.86
C ALA A 74 -1.87 -6.96 7.06
N LEU A 75 -3.19 -6.96 6.83
CA LEU A 75 -4.19 -7.01 7.89
C LEU A 75 -4.15 -8.35 8.65
N LYS A 76 -3.97 -9.47 7.94
CA LYS A 76 -3.78 -10.80 8.56
C LYS A 76 -2.56 -10.82 9.46
N ARG A 77 -1.39 -10.41 8.96
CA ARG A 77 -0.15 -10.40 9.75
C ARG A 77 -0.24 -9.51 10.98
N ILE A 78 -0.89 -8.34 10.87
CA ILE A 78 -1.13 -7.47 12.03
C ILE A 78 -2.05 -8.18 13.04
N ALA A 79 -3.10 -8.86 12.57
CA ALA A 79 -4.00 -9.62 13.44
C ALA A 79 -3.27 -10.79 14.14
N ASP A 80 -2.43 -11.53 13.42
CA ASP A 80 -1.66 -12.65 13.94
C ASP A 80 -0.59 -12.20 14.96
N GLU A 81 0.07 -11.06 14.71
CA GLU A 81 0.98 -10.42 15.67
C GLU A 81 0.23 -9.90 16.91
N GLY A 82 -1.06 -9.59 16.78
CA GLY A 82 -1.89 -8.97 17.82
C GLY A 82 -1.59 -7.49 18.07
N ARG A 83 -0.58 -6.93 17.39
CA ARG A 83 -0.13 -5.54 17.54
C ARG A 83 0.39 -5.00 16.21
N GLY A 84 -0.16 -3.87 15.75
CA GLY A 84 0.33 -3.26 14.52
C GLY A 84 -0.51 -2.10 13.99
N VAL A 85 -0.02 -1.53 12.89
CA VAL A 85 -0.67 -0.40 12.20
C VAL A 85 -0.70 -0.59 10.68
N LEU A 86 -1.82 -0.28 10.05
CA LEU A 86 -1.93 -0.08 8.61
C LEU A 86 -2.33 1.36 8.32
N LEU A 87 -1.49 2.12 7.63
CA LEU A 87 -1.82 3.45 7.11
C LEU A 87 -2.37 3.31 5.69
N TYR A 88 -3.62 3.68 5.46
CA TYR A 88 -4.24 3.66 4.13
C TYR A 88 -4.28 5.08 3.55
N LEU A 89 -3.43 5.31 2.57
CA LEU A 89 -3.19 6.63 2.00
C LEU A 89 -3.97 6.78 0.70
N ARG A 90 -4.92 7.71 0.65
CA ARG A 90 -5.76 8.03 -0.52
C ARG A 90 -5.02 8.79 -1.63
N GLN A 91 -4.05 8.11 -2.20
CA GLN A 91 -3.16 8.57 -3.27
C GLN A 91 -3.13 7.56 -4.43
N GLU A 92 -4.32 7.27 -4.95
CA GLU A 92 -4.57 6.37 -6.09
C GLU A 92 -3.65 6.61 -7.29
N GLY A 93 -3.27 5.53 -7.97
CA GLY A 93 -2.50 5.59 -9.21
C GLY A 93 -1.09 6.16 -9.04
N ARG A 94 -0.49 6.08 -7.84
CA ARG A 94 0.76 6.80 -7.51
C ARG A 94 0.61 8.33 -7.54
N GLY A 95 -0.56 8.82 -7.15
CA GLY A 95 -0.86 10.26 -7.08
C GLY A 95 -1.49 10.85 -8.34
N ILE A 96 -1.55 10.12 -9.46
CA ILE A 96 -2.18 10.61 -10.71
C ILE A 96 -3.72 10.48 -10.68
N GLY A 97 -4.27 9.74 -9.71
CA GLY A 97 -5.71 9.50 -9.57
C GLY A 97 -6.25 8.36 -10.44
N LEU A 98 -7.47 7.93 -10.11
CA LEU A 98 -8.11 6.75 -10.72
C LEU A 98 -8.30 6.88 -12.24
N LEU A 99 -8.78 8.03 -12.71
CA LEU A 99 -9.08 8.22 -14.13
C LEU A 99 -7.83 8.13 -15.01
N ASN A 100 -6.71 8.69 -14.55
CA ASN A 100 -5.44 8.60 -15.27
C ASN A 100 -4.82 7.20 -15.18
N LYS A 101 -5.02 6.48 -14.07
CA LYS A 101 -4.69 5.06 -13.99
C LYS A 101 -5.47 4.22 -15.01
N ILE A 102 -6.76 4.50 -15.21
CA ILE A 102 -7.57 3.83 -16.24
C ILE A 102 -7.03 4.16 -17.64
N ARG A 103 -6.66 5.42 -17.91
CA ARG A 103 -6.00 5.78 -19.18
C ARG A 103 -4.67 5.03 -19.36
N ALA A 104 -3.87 4.89 -18.31
CA ALA A 104 -2.63 4.12 -18.37
C ALA A 104 -2.89 2.63 -18.66
N TYR A 105 -3.94 2.05 -18.07
CA TYR A 105 -4.37 0.69 -18.39
C TYR A 105 -4.84 0.55 -19.84
N HIS A 106 -5.55 1.54 -20.37
CA HIS A 106 -5.95 1.53 -21.78
C HIS A 106 -4.74 1.51 -22.73
N LEU A 107 -3.69 2.27 -22.42
CA LEU A 107 -2.44 2.25 -23.20
C LEU A 107 -1.69 0.91 -23.04
N GLN A 108 -1.73 0.31 -21.85
CA GLN A 108 -1.15 -1.02 -21.61
C GLN A 108 -1.89 -2.12 -22.36
N ASP A 109 -3.21 -2.03 -22.45
CA ASP A 109 -4.04 -2.94 -23.25
C ASP A 109 -3.71 -2.82 -24.76
N GLN A 110 -3.07 -1.72 -25.18
CA GLN A 110 -2.54 -1.50 -26.54
C GLN A 110 -1.06 -1.86 -26.70
N GLY A 111 -0.42 -2.40 -25.65
CA GLY A 111 0.94 -2.93 -25.68
C GLY A 111 2.02 -2.05 -25.05
N ALA A 112 1.68 -0.87 -24.51
CA ALA A 112 2.64 -0.05 -23.78
C ALA A 112 3.01 -0.69 -22.43
N ASP A 113 4.25 -0.54 -21.98
CA ASP A 113 4.59 -0.91 -20.60
C ASP A 113 4.14 0.16 -19.58
N THR A 114 4.27 -0.13 -18.28
CA THR A 114 3.82 0.80 -17.23
C THR A 114 4.57 2.14 -17.24
N VAL A 115 5.84 2.16 -17.65
CA VAL A 115 6.63 3.39 -17.71
C VAL A 115 6.21 4.20 -18.92
N GLU A 116 6.17 3.56 -20.09
CA GLU A 116 5.75 4.16 -21.36
C GLU A 116 4.34 4.78 -21.27
N ALA A 117 3.39 4.06 -20.65
CA ALA A 117 2.04 4.56 -20.46
C ALA A 117 1.98 5.83 -19.60
N ASN A 118 2.84 5.96 -18.58
CA ASN A 118 2.89 7.17 -17.75
C ASN A 118 3.58 8.33 -18.45
N GLU A 119 4.64 8.05 -19.22
CA GLU A 119 5.34 9.06 -20.03
C GLU A 119 4.42 9.65 -21.10
N GLN A 120 3.63 8.81 -21.80
CA GLN A 120 2.65 9.26 -22.78
C GLN A 120 1.55 10.13 -22.17
N LEU A 121 1.22 9.90 -20.90
CA LEU A 121 0.24 10.70 -20.16
C LEU A 121 0.85 11.96 -19.50
N GLY A 122 2.16 12.18 -19.65
CA GLY A 122 2.85 13.36 -19.13
C GLY A 122 3.08 13.35 -17.62
N PHE A 123 3.02 12.19 -16.96
CA PHE A 123 3.23 12.07 -15.52
C PHE A 123 4.65 11.58 -15.18
N GLY A 124 5.20 12.07 -14.07
CA GLY A 124 6.38 11.46 -13.46
C GLY A 124 6.10 10.04 -12.98
N ALA A 125 7.15 9.24 -12.78
CA ALA A 125 7.02 7.82 -12.41
C ALA A 125 6.32 7.56 -11.05
N ASP A 126 6.35 8.56 -10.15
CA ASP A 126 5.74 8.52 -8.82
C ASP A 126 5.50 9.94 -8.28
N LEU A 127 4.25 10.32 -8.01
CA LEU A 127 3.87 11.62 -7.42
C LEU A 127 3.39 11.49 -5.97
N ARG A 128 3.63 10.33 -5.34
CA ARG A 128 3.20 10.08 -3.97
C ARG A 128 4.01 10.90 -2.98
N ARG A 129 3.35 11.22 -1.87
CA ARG A 129 3.98 11.86 -0.72
C ARG A 129 3.80 10.98 0.50
N TYR A 130 4.83 10.96 1.35
CA TYR A 130 4.87 10.13 2.56
C TYR A 130 5.11 10.94 3.83
N ASP A 131 5.32 12.26 3.70
CA ASP A 131 5.39 13.23 4.79
C ASP A 131 4.16 13.21 5.69
N LEU A 132 2.97 12.99 5.12
CA LEU A 132 1.72 12.82 5.88
C LEU A 132 1.75 11.63 6.87
N CYS A 133 2.64 10.64 6.69
CA CYS A 133 2.74 9.51 7.62
C CYS A 133 3.27 9.94 8.98
N VAL A 134 4.14 10.96 9.04
CA VAL A 134 4.77 11.42 10.29
C VAL A 134 3.73 11.91 11.29
N PRO A 135 2.89 12.92 11.00
CA PRO A 135 1.88 13.39 11.96
C PRO A 135 0.83 12.33 12.28
N MET A 136 0.53 11.39 11.36
CA MET A 136 -0.35 10.25 11.66
C MET A 136 0.28 9.31 12.70
N LEU A 137 1.56 8.96 12.55
CA LEU A 137 2.28 8.09 13.49
C LEU A 137 2.48 8.77 14.85
N GLU A 138 2.82 10.06 14.85
CA GLU A 138 2.94 10.88 16.07
C GLU A 138 1.62 10.92 16.85
N HIS A 139 0.49 11.14 16.16
CA HIS A 139 -0.85 11.11 16.78
C HIS A 139 -1.14 9.76 17.44
N LEU A 140 -0.69 8.67 16.83
CA LEU A 140 -0.87 7.30 17.35
C LEU A 140 0.15 6.93 18.43
N GLY A 141 1.13 7.78 18.73
CA GLY A 141 2.23 7.48 19.67
C GLY A 141 3.26 6.48 19.14
N ILE A 142 3.32 6.26 17.83
CA ILE A 142 4.20 5.26 17.21
C ILE A 142 5.55 5.88 16.90
N ALA A 143 6.59 5.46 17.62
CA ALA A 143 7.95 5.97 17.45
C ALA A 143 8.72 5.36 16.28
N SER A 144 8.45 4.10 15.92
CA SER A 144 9.15 3.41 14.82
C SER A 144 8.37 2.24 14.24
N LEU A 145 8.69 1.87 12.99
CA LEU A 145 8.02 0.79 12.25
C LEU A 145 8.95 -0.38 11.91
N ARG A 146 8.44 -1.60 12.09
CA ARG A 146 8.86 -2.81 11.37
C ARG A 146 8.06 -2.85 10.07
N LEU A 147 8.60 -2.27 9.00
CA LEU A 147 7.83 -1.89 7.81
C LEU A 147 7.66 -3.04 6.80
N MET A 148 6.41 -3.43 6.55
CA MET A 148 6.04 -4.40 5.51
C MET A 148 6.14 -3.81 4.10
N THR A 149 7.26 -4.03 3.40
CA THR A 149 7.49 -3.57 2.03
C THR A 149 8.59 -4.34 1.30
N ASN A 150 8.41 -4.49 -0.02
CA ASN A 150 9.46 -4.94 -0.95
C ASN A 150 10.05 -3.80 -1.78
N ASN A 151 9.50 -2.59 -1.67
CA ASN A 151 9.96 -1.43 -2.43
C ASN A 151 11.06 -0.68 -1.63
N PRO A 152 12.34 -0.73 -2.04
CA PRO A 152 13.42 -0.01 -1.34
C PRO A 152 13.24 1.51 -1.41
N ARG A 153 12.77 2.03 -2.55
CA ARG A 153 12.49 3.47 -2.70
C ARG A 153 11.43 3.95 -1.71
N LYS A 154 10.53 3.06 -1.29
CA LYS A 154 9.53 3.39 -0.27
C LYS A 154 10.14 3.49 1.12
N VAL A 155 11.11 2.62 1.44
CA VAL A 155 11.87 2.71 2.69
C VAL A 155 12.61 4.05 2.72
N GLU A 156 13.35 4.36 1.66
CA GLU A 156 14.07 5.63 1.53
C GLU A 156 13.13 6.84 1.64
N ALA A 157 12.02 6.86 0.89
CA ALA A 157 11.09 7.99 0.89
C ALA A 157 10.41 8.20 2.26
N LEU A 158 10.09 7.13 2.99
CA LEU A 158 9.55 7.22 4.35
C LEU A 158 10.61 7.73 5.34
N THR A 159 11.83 7.19 5.27
CA THR A 159 12.95 7.64 6.12
C THR A 159 13.27 9.11 5.87
N SER A 160 13.39 9.53 4.60
CA SER A 160 13.62 10.92 4.23
C SER A 160 12.47 11.85 4.64
N ALA A 161 11.24 11.34 4.73
CA ALA A 161 10.10 12.08 5.24
C ALA A 161 10.10 12.22 6.76
N GLY A 162 10.93 11.48 7.49
CA GLY A 162 11.04 11.52 8.96
C GLY A 162 10.45 10.31 9.68
N VAL A 163 9.99 9.28 8.97
CA VAL A 163 9.51 8.04 9.59
C VAL A 163 10.70 7.17 9.99
N HIS A 164 10.78 6.78 11.26
CA HIS A 164 11.82 5.86 11.73
C HIS A 164 11.46 4.40 11.39
N ILE A 165 12.30 3.75 10.58
CA ILE A 165 12.13 2.34 10.17
C ILE A 165 13.16 1.50 10.92
N ALA A 166 12.69 0.71 11.89
CA ALA A 166 13.54 -0.17 12.70
C ALA A 166 14.02 -1.38 11.91
N GLU A 167 13.14 -1.96 11.09
CA GLU A 167 13.49 -3.03 10.16
C GLU A 167 12.51 -3.07 8.98
N ARG A 168 12.92 -3.78 7.93
CA ARG A 168 12.07 -4.07 6.78
C ARG A 168 11.59 -5.52 6.86
N VAL A 169 10.28 -5.70 6.77
CA VAL A 169 9.61 -7.01 6.69
C VAL A 169 9.15 -7.26 5.25
N PRO A 170 9.58 -8.34 4.57
CA PRO A 170 9.10 -8.68 3.23
C PRO A 170 7.60 -9.00 3.18
N LEU A 171 6.94 -8.64 2.07
CA LEU A 171 5.51 -8.92 1.83
C LEU A 171 5.28 -9.40 0.39
N THR A 172 5.43 -10.69 0.15
CA THR A 172 5.38 -11.31 -1.19
C THR A 172 4.18 -12.27 -1.30
N THR A 173 3.09 -11.80 -1.90
CA THR A 173 1.84 -12.57 -2.03
C THR A 173 1.03 -12.15 -3.26
N GLY A 174 0.14 -13.02 -3.73
CA GLY A 174 -0.84 -12.71 -4.76
C GLY A 174 -0.34 -12.85 -6.19
N LEU A 175 0.68 -13.68 -6.44
CA LEU A 175 1.10 -14.00 -7.80
C LEU A 175 -0.01 -14.76 -8.54
N ASN A 176 -0.33 -14.32 -9.75
CA ASN A 176 -1.26 -14.99 -10.65
C ASN A 176 -0.90 -14.67 -12.13
N PRO A 177 -1.44 -15.40 -13.11
CA PRO A 177 -1.09 -15.20 -14.52
C PRO A 177 -1.35 -13.80 -15.08
N HIS A 178 -2.32 -13.05 -14.53
CA HIS A 178 -2.63 -11.69 -15.01
C HIS A 178 -1.67 -10.62 -14.47
N ASN A 179 -0.96 -10.87 -13.37
CA ASN A 179 -0.01 -9.91 -12.80
C ASN A 179 1.45 -10.33 -12.88
N GLU A 180 1.77 -11.48 -13.47
CA GLU A 180 3.15 -11.97 -13.59
C GLU A 180 4.07 -10.95 -14.28
N GLN A 181 3.66 -10.39 -15.44
CA GLN A 181 4.43 -9.36 -16.16
C GLN A 181 4.58 -8.08 -15.32
N TYR A 182 3.54 -7.69 -14.61
CA TYR A 182 3.55 -6.53 -13.73
C TYR A 182 4.52 -6.70 -12.55
N LEU A 183 4.51 -7.87 -11.90
CA LEU A 183 5.43 -8.21 -10.82
C LEU A 183 6.88 -8.36 -11.31
N SER A 184 7.07 -8.96 -12.49
CA SER A 184 8.37 -9.03 -13.17
C SER A 184 8.94 -7.64 -13.44
N THR A 185 8.12 -6.71 -13.93
CA THR A 185 8.50 -5.31 -14.15
C THR A 185 8.90 -4.61 -12.84
N LYS A 186 8.18 -4.88 -11.75
CA LYS A 186 8.55 -4.37 -10.42
C LYS A 186 9.91 -4.91 -9.95
N ALA A 187 10.14 -6.21 -10.07
CA ALA A 187 11.38 -6.86 -9.66
C ALA A 187 12.58 -6.38 -10.49
N GLY A 188 12.43 -6.33 -11.82
CA GLY A 188 13.49 -5.92 -12.75
C GLY A 188 13.63 -4.41 -12.86
N LYS A 189 12.75 -3.76 -13.64
CA LYS A 189 12.90 -2.34 -14.03
C LYS A 189 12.75 -1.36 -12.87
N LEU A 190 11.98 -1.68 -11.84
CA LEU A 190 11.71 -0.78 -10.70
C LEU A 190 12.56 -1.08 -9.46
N GLY A 191 13.45 -2.09 -9.53
CA GLY A 191 14.41 -2.40 -8.48
C GLY A 191 13.79 -2.85 -7.15
N HIS A 192 12.62 -3.48 -7.17
CA HIS A 192 12.04 -4.03 -5.94
C HIS A 192 12.89 -5.19 -5.40
N MET A 193 13.04 -5.26 -4.08
CA MET A 193 13.81 -6.30 -3.36
C MET A 193 12.99 -7.59 -3.21
N MET A 194 12.65 -8.21 -4.34
CA MET A 194 11.87 -9.44 -4.43
C MET A 194 12.16 -10.15 -5.75
N ALA A 195 12.11 -11.48 -5.74
CA ALA A 195 12.06 -12.33 -6.93
C ALA A 195 10.65 -12.90 -7.11
N LEU A 196 10.29 -13.31 -8.33
CA LEU A 196 9.01 -14.00 -8.61
C LEU A 196 8.82 -15.23 -7.73
N GLY A 197 9.89 -15.98 -7.47
CA GLY A 197 9.88 -17.16 -6.61
C GLY A 197 9.55 -16.88 -5.14
N ASP A 198 9.61 -15.63 -4.70
CA ASP A 198 9.30 -15.26 -3.31
C ASP A 198 7.79 -15.14 -3.06
N PHE A 199 6.96 -15.11 -4.11
CA PHE A 199 5.53 -14.87 -4.00
C PHE A 199 4.74 -16.15 -3.71
N THR A 200 3.87 -16.07 -2.72
CA THR A 200 2.76 -17.02 -2.59
C THR A 200 1.74 -16.79 -3.72
N GLN A 201 1.19 -17.89 -4.25
CA GLN A 201 0.14 -17.84 -5.27
C GLN A 201 -1.12 -17.16 -4.71
N ALA A 202 -1.84 -16.45 -5.57
CA ALA A 202 -3.19 -16.02 -5.24
C ALA A 202 -4.05 -17.26 -4.93
N SER A 203 -4.75 -17.24 -3.80
CA SER A 203 -5.72 -18.30 -3.44
C SER A 203 -6.82 -18.42 -4.49
N ASP A 204 -7.34 -19.64 -4.69
CA ASP A 204 -8.20 -20.09 -5.79
C ASP A 204 -9.30 -19.09 -6.25
N VAL A 205 -8.95 -18.20 -7.17
CA VAL A 205 -9.89 -17.50 -8.04
C VAL A 205 -9.74 -18.18 -9.40
N ASP A 206 -10.82 -18.60 -10.03
CA ASP A 206 -10.83 -19.29 -11.35
C ASP A 206 -9.89 -18.61 -12.36
N ILE A 207 -8.65 -19.12 -12.42
CA ILE A 207 -7.54 -18.53 -13.16
C ILE A 207 -7.74 -18.76 -14.67
N GLU A 208 -8.61 -19.69 -15.03
CA GLU A 208 -8.91 -20.07 -16.42
C GLU A 208 -10.11 -19.32 -16.99
N ARG A 209 -10.66 -18.32 -16.28
CA ARG A 209 -11.81 -17.54 -16.77
C ARG A 209 -11.42 -16.71 -18.00
N LYS A 210 -11.46 -17.35 -19.17
CA LYS A 210 -11.31 -16.72 -20.48
C LYS A 210 -12.50 -15.79 -20.69
N GLY A 211 -12.21 -14.51 -20.93
CA GLY A 211 -13.18 -13.53 -21.41
C GLY A 211 -13.63 -13.81 -22.83
#